data_AF-A0A562BXD5-F1
#
_entry.id   AF-A0A562BXD5-F1
#
_cell.length_a   1.000
_cell.length_b   1.000
_cell.length_c   1.000
_cell.angle_alpha   90.00
_cell.angle_beta   90.00
_cell.angle_gamma   90.00
#
_symmetry.space_group_name_H-M   'P 1'
#
loop_
_entity.id
_entity.type
_entity.pdbx_description
1 polymer ?
#
loop_
_entity_poly.entity_id
_entity_poly.type
_entity_poly.pdbx_seq_one_letter_code
_entity_poly.pdbx_strand_id
1 'polypeptide(L)' 'MRGQAGFWDIDERYARLSEAGDPLEKLSSVVPWEMFCKPLAKALKCSDGAKGGRPPYDTVMMFKILVLLIGPHGRVQFDC' A
#
# COMPACT_ATOMS: atom_id res chain seq x y z
N MET A 1 -11.78 18.41 -21.52
CA MET A 1 -12.81 17.48 -21.02
C MET A 1 -12.08 16.39 -20.23
N ARG A 2 -12.13 16.37 -18.89
CA ARG A 2 -11.62 15.22 -18.14
C ARG A 2 -12.74 14.16 -18.21
N GLY A 3 -12.58 13.20 -19.11
CA GLY A 3 -13.52 12.09 -19.25
C GLY A 3 -13.62 11.37 -17.91
N GLN A 4 -14.85 11.21 -17.42
CA GLN A 4 -15.12 10.28 -16.34
C GLN A 4 -14.67 8.91 -16.83
N ALA A 5 -13.66 8.33 -16.16
CA ALA A 5 -13.25 6.95 -16.37
C ALA A 5 -14.51 6.08 -16.37
N GLY A 6 -14.82 5.45 -17.51
CA GLY A 6 -15.91 4.50 -17.60
C GLY A 6 -15.65 3.34 -16.63
N PHE A 7 -16.69 2.61 -16.26
CA PHE A 7 -16.59 1.50 -15.31
C PHE A 7 -15.47 0.48 -15.66
N TRP A 8 -15.14 0.33 -16.95
CA TRP A 8 -14.11 -0.58 -17.48
C TRP A 8 -12.71 0.03 -17.63
N ASP A 9 -12.53 1.33 -17.37
CA ASP A 9 -11.22 2.01 -17.46
C ASP A 9 -10.26 1.54 -16.34
N ILE A 10 -10.79 1.02 -15.25
CA ILE A 10 -10.01 0.50 -14.12
C ILE A 10 -9.25 -0.77 -14.50
N ASP A 11 -9.92 -1.75 -15.12
CA ASP A 11 -9.28 -3.01 -15.52
C ASP A 11 -8.22 -2.77 -16.59
N GLU A 12 -8.52 -1.90 -17.57
CA GLU A 12 -7.55 -1.50 -18.60
C GLU A 12 -6.34 -0.79 -17.98
N ARG A 13 -6.56 0.08 -17.00
CA ARG A 13 -5.48 0.74 -16.27
C ARG A 13 -4.63 -0.23 -15.46
N TYR A 14 -5.24 -1.23 -14.81
CA TYR A 14 -4.50 -2.27 -14.10
C TYR A 14 -3.68 -3.12 -15.07
N ALA A 15 -4.24 -3.53 -16.21
CA ALA A 15 -3.51 -4.29 -17.23
C ALA A 15 -2.27 -3.53 -17.72
N ARG A 16 -2.42 -2.24 -18.05
CA ARG A 16 -1.30 -1.38 -18.45
C ARG A 16 -0.24 -1.22 -17.34
N LEU A 17 -0.66 -1.19 -16.08
CA LEU A 17 0.25 -1.09 -14.94
C LEU A 17 1.05 -2.39 -14.74
N SER A 18 0.38 -3.55 -14.87
CA SER A 18 1.03 -4.86 -14.84
C SER A 18 2.00 -5.05 -16.00
N GLU A 19 1.63 -4.63 -17.23
CA GLU A 19 2.52 -4.63 -18.41
C GLU A 19 3.77 -3.76 -18.20
N ALA A 20 3.62 -2.60 -17.55
CA ALA A 20 4.75 -1.74 -17.17
C ALA A 20 5.64 -2.35 -16.08
N GLY A 21 5.24 -3.49 -15.51
CA GLY A 21 6.01 -4.25 -14.53
C GLY A 21 5.84 -3.73 -13.11
N ASP A 22 4.59 -3.63 -12.65
CA ASP A 22 4.20 -3.22 -11.30
C ASP A 22 5.12 -3.83 -10.21
N PRO A 23 5.89 -2.99 -9.48
CA PRO A 23 6.72 -3.44 -8.38
C PRO A 23 5.94 -4.16 -7.27
N LEU A 24 4.68 -3.80 -7.01
CA LEU A 24 3.87 -4.49 -5.99
C LEU A 24 3.50 -5.91 -6.41
N GLU A 25 3.19 -6.12 -7.68
CA GLU A 25 2.88 -7.45 -8.22
C GLU A 25 4.11 -8.35 -8.10
N LYS A 26 5.29 -7.84 -8.47
CA LYS A 26 6.58 -8.53 -8.31
C LYS A 26 6.91 -8.83 -6.86
N LEU A 27 6.68 -7.88 -5.95
CA LEU A 27 6.90 -8.11 -4.51
C LEU A 27 5.91 -9.13 -3.96
N SER A 28 4.67 -9.13 -4.43
CA SER A 28 3.65 -10.06 -3.94
C SER A 28 3.88 -11.51 -4.36
N SER A 29 4.66 -11.76 -5.42
CA SER A 29 5.05 -13.12 -5.80
C SER A 29 6.17 -13.71 -4.93
N VAL A 30 6.97 -12.85 -4.25
CA VAL A 30 8.13 -13.29 -3.45
C VAL A 30 7.95 -13.06 -1.95
N VAL A 31 7.13 -12.08 -1.54
CA VAL A 31 6.94 -11.69 -0.15
C VAL A 31 5.61 -12.27 0.38
N PRO A 32 5.65 -13.20 1.34
CA PRO A 32 4.45 -13.66 2.03
C PRO A 32 3.97 -12.59 3.04
N TRP A 33 3.15 -11.64 2.56
CA TRP A 33 2.72 -10.46 3.31
C TRP A 33 2.05 -10.77 4.67
N GLU A 34 1.34 -11.88 4.78
CA GLU A 34 0.65 -12.30 6.02
C GLU A 34 1.61 -12.54 7.19
N MET A 35 2.86 -12.91 6.91
CA MET A 35 3.87 -13.12 7.96
C MET A 35 4.23 -11.81 8.68
N PHE A 36 3.98 -10.65 8.05
CA PHE A 36 4.28 -9.35 8.62
C PHE A 36 3.18 -8.81 9.53
N CYS A 37 1.97 -9.38 9.52
CA CYS A 37 0.85 -8.90 10.33
C CYS A 37 1.21 -8.82 11.83
N LYS A 38 1.75 -9.90 12.42
CA LYS A 38 2.09 -9.94 13.86
C LYS A 38 3.30 -9.06 14.20
N PRO A 39 4.42 -9.12 13.45
CA PRO A 39 5.54 -8.21 13.67
C PRO A 39 5.15 -6.73 13.55
N LEU A 40 4.36 -6.36 12.53
CA LEU A 40 3.91 -4.98 12.31
C LEU A 40 2.97 -4.52 13.42
N ALA A 41 2.01 -5.34 13.84
CA ALA A 41 1.14 -5.01 14.96
C ALA A 41 1.89 -4.82 16.29
N LYS A 42 3.02 -5.52 16.48
CA LYS A 42 3.87 -5.35 17.67
C LYS A 42 4.78 -4.12 17.58
N ALA A 43 5.31 -3.83 16.39
CA ALA A 43 6.24 -2.73 16.16
C ALA A 43 5.52 -1.37 16.07
N LEU A 44 4.35 -1.34 15.43
CA LEU A 44 3.53 -0.16 15.25
C LEU A 44 2.56 -0.06 16.43
N LYS A 45 2.82 0.88 17.33
CA LYS A 45 1.84 1.27 18.36
C LYS A 45 0.76 2.14 17.72
N CYS A 46 -0.02 1.56 16.81
CA CYS A 46 -1.05 2.32 16.14
C CYS A 46 -2.13 2.73 17.14
N SER A 47 -2.49 4.01 17.13
CA SER A 47 -3.56 4.52 18.00
C SER A 47 -4.83 3.69 17.78
N ASP A 48 -5.51 3.38 18.87
CA ASP A 48 -6.82 2.74 18.96
C ASP A 48 -7.97 3.54 18.29
N GLY A 49 -7.67 4.67 17.65
CA GLY A 49 -8.66 5.54 17.02
C GLY A 49 -9.51 6.30 18.03
N ALA A 50 -9.16 6.28 19.32
CA ALA A 50 -9.94 6.90 20.39
C ALA A 50 -10.10 8.43 20.24
N LYS A 51 -9.24 9.08 19.44
CA LYS A 51 -9.33 10.51 19.11
C LYS A 51 -10.35 10.85 18.01
N GLY A 52 -11.00 9.84 17.42
CA GLY A 52 -11.92 10.01 16.29
C GLY A 52 -11.21 10.29 14.96
N GLY A 53 -11.88 10.04 13.84
CA GLY A 53 -11.36 10.26 12.48
C GLY A 53 -11.60 9.09 11.53
N ARG A 54 -11.06 9.19 10.31
CA ARG A 54 -11.04 8.08 9.36
C ARG A 54 -10.15 6.96 9.93
N PRO A 55 -10.62 5.69 9.96
CA PRO A 55 -9.78 4.58 10.41
C PRO A 55 -8.45 4.55 9.65
N PRO A 56 -7.34 4.20 10.33
CA PRO A 56 -6.05 4.06 9.69
C PRO A 56 -6.10 2.94 8.61
N TYR A 57 -5.20 3.02 7.64
CA TYR A 57 -5.01 1.93 6.70
C TYR A 57 -4.57 0.66 7.43
N ASP A 58 -4.87 -0.49 6.84
CA ASP A 58 -4.31 -1.76 7.32
C ASP A 58 -2.77 -1.68 7.40
N THR A 59 -2.20 -2.23 8.48
CA THR A 59 -0.76 -2.14 8.76
C THR A 59 0.11 -2.74 7.65
N VAL A 60 -0.34 -3.82 7.01
CA VAL A 60 0.36 -4.43 5.88
C VAL A 60 0.23 -3.56 4.64
N MET A 61 -0.94 -2.93 4.42
CA MET A 61 -1.11 -1.96 3.33
C MET A 61 -0.18 -0.75 3.48
N MET A 62 -0.05 -0.19 4.69
CA MET A 62 0.90 0.89 4.95
C MET A 62 2.34 0.45 4.69
N PHE A 63 2.70 -0.75 5.14
CA PHE A 63 4.01 -1.31 4.89
C PHE A 63 4.31 -1.49 3.39
N LYS A 64 3.34 -1.99 2.60
CA LYS A 64 3.45 -2.07 1.14
C LYS A 64 3.71 -0.70 0.51
N ILE A 65 2.96 0.33 0.90
CA ILE A 65 3.15 1.71 0.42
C ILE A 65 4.58 2.19 0.74
N LEU A 66 5.07 1.92 1.94
CA LEU A 66 6.40 2.36 2.35
C LEU A 66 7.52 1.63 1.62
N VAL A 67 7.38 0.33 1.39
CA VAL A 67 8.32 -0.43 0.56
C VAL A 67 8.40 0.15 -0.86
N LEU A 68 7.28 0.62 -1.43
CA LEU A 68 7.28 1.30 -2.72
C LEU A 68 7.91 2.71 -2.66
N LEU A 69 7.64 3.47 -1.60
CA LEU A 69 8.16 4.82 -1.42
C LEU A 69 9.66 4.87 -1.07
N ILE A 70 10.21 3.78 -0.51
CA ILE A 70 11.64 3.61 -0.18
C ILE A 70 12.53 3.46 -1.44
N GLY A 71 11.94 3.54 -2.65
CA GLY A 71 12.68 3.84 -3.88
C GLY A 71 13.61 5.07 -3.74
N PRO A 72 14.54 5.30 -4.71
CA PRO A 72 15.91 5.83 -4.50
C PRO A 72 16.11 7.18 -3.77
N HIS A 73 15.09 7.89 -3.32
CA HIS A 73 15.21 9.21 -2.67
C HIS A 73 14.18 9.52 -1.54
N GLY A 74 13.75 8.56 -0.71
CA GLY A 74 12.71 8.84 0.31
C GLY A 74 12.99 8.33 1.71
N ARG A 75 13.37 9.21 2.65
CA ARG A 75 13.16 8.96 4.09
C ARG A 75 11.70 9.25 4.40
N VAL A 76 10.90 8.22 4.64
CA VAL A 76 9.51 8.35 5.11
C VAL A 76 9.41 7.74 6.49
N GLN A 77 8.88 8.51 7.44
CA GLN A 77 8.67 8.05 8.80
C GLN A 77 7.29 7.40 8.93
N PHE A 78 7.25 6.25 9.60
CA PHE A 78 6.03 5.56 9.99
C PHE A 78 5.43 6.30 11.21
N ASP A 79 4.53 7.26 10.96
CA ASP A 79 3.72 7.83 12.04
C ASP A 79 2.33 7.18 12.00
N CYS A 80 2.08 6.31 12.98
CA CYS A 80 0.75 6.13 13.56
C CYS A 80 0.54 7.23 14.62
#